data_AF-A0A2H1HWD1-F1
#
_entry.id   AF-A0A2H1HWD1-F1
#
_cell.length_a   1.000
_cell.length_b   1.000
_cell.length_c   1.000
_cell.angle_alpha   90.00
_cell.angle_beta   90.00
_cell.angle_gamma   90.00
#
_symmetry.space_group_name_H-M   'P 1'
#
loop_
_entity.id
_entity.type
_entity.pdbx_description
1 polymer ?
#
loop_
_entity_poly.entity_id
_entity_poly.type
_entity_poly.pdbx_seq_one_letter_code
_entity_poly.pdbx_strand_id
1 'polypeptide(L)'
;MSTDPSAALEDFLSAVREHFAASAHRTSETDPRVEASYMALADAFEIYEDSLYSAYGEVTPFELFDDVEDDREDGDDYDEDDSDDEDEGDDYYDDDDAYDGDVDTDDTDTAPGDTAGAGDSSRG
;
A
#
# COMPACT_ATOMS: atom_id res chain seq x y z
N MET A 1 6.08 -5.78 -21.74
CA MET A 1 7.27 -4.93 -21.92
C MET A 1 7.38 -4.12 -20.67
N SER A 2 8.51 -4.18 -19.95
CA SER A 2 8.69 -3.33 -18.77
C SER A 2 9.04 -1.93 -19.27
N THR A 3 8.12 -0.99 -19.05
CA THR A 3 8.24 0.42 -19.45
C THR A 3 9.17 1.13 -18.48
N ASP A 4 10.01 2.07 -18.94
CA ASP A 4 10.86 2.85 -18.04
C ASP A 4 9.98 3.60 -17.01
N PRO A 5 10.30 3.55 -15.70
CA PRO A 5 9.45 4.16 -14.67
C PRO A 5 9.28 5.66 -14.86
N SER A 6 10.25 6.35 -15.48
CA SER A 6 10.13 7.77 -15.78
C SER A 6 9.09 8.01 -16.89
N ALA A 7 9.04 7.13 -17.89
CA ALA A 7 8.06 7.23 -18.97
C ALA A 7 6.65 6.87 -18.46
N ALA A 8 6.53 5.83 -17.64
CA ALA A 8 5.26 5.45 -17.01
C ALA A 8 4.73 6.56 -16.07
N LEU A 9 5.63 7.23 -15.33
CA LEU A 9 5.26 8.37 -14.48
C LEU A 9 4.69 9.54 -15.30
N GLU A 10 5.31 9.87 -16.44
CA GLU A 10 4.81 10.95 -17.31
C GLU A 10 3.42 10.62 -17.87
N ASP A 11 3.18 9.35 -18.21
CA ASP A 11 1.88 8.87 -18.69
C ASP A 11 0.82 8.93 -17.57
N PHE A 12 1.13 8.43 -16.37
CA PHE A 12 0.28 8.55 -15.20
C PHE A 12 -0.07 10.01 -14.88
N LEU A 13 0.91 10.92 -14.89
CA LEU A 13 0.67 12.35 -14.67
C LEU A 13 -0.18 12.96 -15.80
N SER A 14 -0.09 12.46 -17.03
CA SER A 14 -0.97 12.87 -18.13
C SER A 14 -2.41 12.44 -17.85
N ALA A 15 -2.63 11.19 -17.46
CA ALA A 15 -3.94 10.66 -17.11
C ALA A 15 -4.59 11.41 -15.94
N VAL A 16 -3.82 11.75 -14.89
CA VAL A 16 -4.30 12.57 -13.76
C VAL A 16 -4.80 13.93 -14.25
N ARG A 17 -4.07 14.58 -15.16
CA ARG A 17 -4.46 15.89 -15.71
C ARG A 17 -5.72 15.78 -16.56
N GLU A 18 -5.86 14.72 -17.34
CA GLU A 18 -7.05 14.46 -18.15
C GLU A 18 -8.27 14.18 -17.27
N HIS A 19 -8.13 13.35 -16.24
CA HIS A 19 -9.19 13.09 -15.27
C HIS A 19 -9.63 14.36 -14.53
N PHE A 20 -8.68 15.20 -14.13
CA PHE A 20 -8.99 16.51 -13.56
C PHE A 20 -9.74 17.41 -14.55
N ALA A 21 -9.30 17.47 -15.82
CA ALA A 21 -9.96 18.28 -16.84
C ALA A 21 -11.38 17.78 -17.13
N ALA A 22 -11.59 16.48 -17.21
CA ALA A 22 -12.91 15.87 -17.37
C ALA A 22 -13.81 16.21 -16.18
N SER A 23 -13.29 16.09 -14.96
CA SER A 23 -14.01 16.42 -13.72
C SER A 23 -14.39 17.90 -13.64
N ALA A 24 -13.48 18.80 -14.02
CA ALA A 24 -13.71 20.25 -14.03
C ALA A 24 -14.73 20.69 -15.08
N HIS A 25 -14.85 19.95 -16.19
CA HIS A 25 -15.76 20.24 -17.30
C HIS A 25 -16.95 19.28 -17.39
N ARG A 26 -17.27 18.62 -16.27
CA ARG A 26 -18.40 17.72 -16.12
C ARG A 26 -19.72 18.41 -16.48
N THR A 27 -20.47 17.81 -17.39
CA THR A 27 -21.75 18.35 -17.89
C THR A 27 -22.98 17.77 -17.20
N SER A 28 -22.86 16.57 -16.63
CA SER A 28 -23.92 15.85 -15.91
C SER A 28 -23.31 15.08 -14.74
N GLU A 29 -24.12 14.63 -13.77
CA GLU A 29 -23.65 13.85 -12.62
C GLU A 29 -22.93 12.55 -13.07
N THR A 30 -23.41 11.93 -14.14
CA THR A 30 -22.79 10.79 -14.86
C THR A 30 -22.27 11.29 -16.21
N ASP A 31 -21.08 11.89 -16.23
CA ASP A 31 -20.44 12.29 -17.48
C ASP A 31 -19.51 11.16 -17.95
N PRO A 32 -19.75 10.53 -19.11
CA PRO A 32 -18.98 9.37 -19.56
C PRO A 32 -17.51 9.70 -19.80
N ARG A 33 -17.16 10.98 -19.97
CA ARG A 33 -15.75 11.40 -20.09
C ARG A 33 -15.02 11.30 -18.75
N VAL A 34 -15.72 11.58 -17.65
CA VAL A 34 -15.15 11.45 -16.30
C VAL A 34 -14.88 9.98 -16.00
N GLU A 35 -15.85 9.11 -16.30
CA GLU A 35 -15.74 7.66 -16.14
C GLU A 35 -14.62 7.08 -17.01
N ALA A 36 -14.57 7.41 -18.29
CA ALA A 36 -13.50 6.95 -19.19
C ALA A 36 -12.11 7.44 -18.72
N SER A 37 -12.00 8.70 -18.28
CA SER A 37 -10.74 9.24 -17.75
C SER A 37 -10.33 8.60 -16.42
N TYR A 38 -11.30 8.12 -15.64
CA TYR A 38 -11.06 7.43 -14.39
C TYR A 38 -10.49 6.02 -14.65
N MET A 39 -11.07 5.27 -15.60
CA MET A 39 -10.53 3.99 -16.04
C MET A 39 -9.12 4.12 -16.61
N ALA A 40 -8.88 5.13 -17.46
CA ALA A 40 -7.56 5.40 -18.03
C ALA A 40 -6.53 5.78 -16.96
N LEU A 41 -6.96 6.47 -15.91
CA LEU A 41 -6.09 6.81 -14.76
C LEU A 41 -5.70 5.55 -13.96
N ALA A 42 -6.63 4.62 -13.75
CA ALA A 42 -6.37 3.37 -13.05
C ALA A 42 -5.33 2.53 -13.81
N ASP A 43 -5.53 2.30 -15.11
CA ASP A 43 -4.59 1.55 -15.97
C ASP A 43 -3.18 2.18 -15.97
N ALA A 44 -3.10 3.50 -16.11
CA ALA A 44 -1.81 4.20 -16.09
C ALA A 44 -1.11 4.10 -14.73
N PHE A 45 -1.87 4.05 -13.62
CA PHE A 45 -1.32 3.83 -12.29
C PHE A 45 -0.76 2.41 -12.14
N GLU A 46 -1.47 1.37 -12.58
CA GLU A 46 -0.99 -0.02 -12.54
C GLU A 46 0.32 -0.18 -13.32
N ILE A 47 0.42 0.44 -14.51
CA ILE A 47 1.64 0.41 -15.32
C ILE A 47 2.80 1.12 -14.61
N TYR A 48 2.52 2.25 -13.94
CA TYR A 48 3.53 2.95 -13.15
C TYR A 48 4.01 2.12 -11.95
N GLU A 49 3.09 1.54 -11.18
CA GLU A 49 3.42 0.66 -10.05
C GLU A 49 4.27 -0.55 -10.49
N ASP A 50 3.85 -1.27 -11.54
CA ASP A 50 4.62 -2.40 -12.09
C ASP A 50 6.03 -1.95 -12.52
N SER A 51 6.14 -0.80 -13.19
CA SER A 51 7.44 -0.28 -13.63
C SER A 51 8.33 0.12 -12.46
N LEU A 52 7.75 0.67 -11.38
CA LEU A 52 8.47 1.08 -10.19
C LEU A 52 8.99 -0.13 -9.42
N TYR A 53 8.13 -1.15 -9.26
CA TYR A 53 8.49 -2.40 -8.63
C TYR A 53 9.56 -3.15 -9.44
N SER A 54 9.42 -3.20 -10.77
CA SER A 54 10.39 -3.85 -11.65
C SER A 54 11.77 -3.18 -11.63
N ALA A 55 11.81 -1.83 -11.57
CA ALA A 55 13.05 -1.07 -11.64
C ALA A 55 13.76 -0.94 -10.28
N TYR A 56 13.01 -0.76 -9.19
CA TYR A 56 13.57 -0.40 -7.88
C TYR A 56 13.13 -1.33 -6.74
N GLY A 57 12.16 -2.23 -6.96
CA GLY A 57 11.59 -3.07 -5.92
C GLY A 57 10.74 -2.30 -4.90
N GLU A 58 10.25 -1.13 -5.28
CA GLU A 58 9.45 -0.23 -4.44
C GLU A 58 8.00 -0.20 -4.92
N VAL A 59 7.07 0.09 -4.01
CA VAL A 59 5.63 0.26 -4.27
C VAL A 59 5.15 1.55 -3.64
N THR A 60 4.11 2.17 -4.20
CA THR A 60 3.53 3.38 -3.59
C THR A 60 2.55 3.03 -2.47
N PRO A 61 2.30 3.96 -1.52
CA PRO A 61 1.31 3.76 -0.46
C PRO A 61 -0.13 4.04 -0.94
N PHE A 62 -0.42 3.83 -2.22
CA PHE A 62 -1.74 4.07 -2.82
C PHE A 62 -2.35 2.75 -3.29
N GLU A 63 -3.66 2.65 -3.23
CA GLU A 63 -4.43 1.49 -3.67
C GLU A 63 -5.52 1.96 -4.63
N LEU A 64 -5.78 1.19 -5.68
CA LEU A 64 -6.95 1.39 -6.55
C LEU A 64 -8.19 0.82 -5.86
N PHE A 65 -9.34 1.45 -6.12
CA PHE A 65 -10.61 0.94 -5.62
C PHE A 65 -11.19 -0.05 -6.63
N ASP A 66 -11.56 -1.26 -6.17
CA ASP A 66 -12.12 -2.39 -6.94
C ASP A 66 -13.31 -2.06 -7.86
N ASP A 67 -13.96 -0.90 -7.74
CA ASP A 67 -15.05 -0.50 -8.64
C ASP A 67 -14.63 -0.36 -10.12
N VAL A 68 -13.32 -0.46 -10.44
CA VAL A 68 -12.80 -0.59 -11.82
C VAL A 68 -12.59 -2.03 -12.28
N GLU A 69 -12.54 -3.01 -11.37
CA GLU A 69 -12.34 -4.42 -11.67
C GLU A 69 -13.67 -5.17 -11.91
N ASP A 70 -14.79 -4.70 -11.35
CA ASP A 70 -16.12 -5.34 -11.44
C ASP A 70 -16.76 -5.32 -12.85
N ASP A 71 -16.25 -4.49 -13.78
CA ASP A 71 -16.65 -4.51 -15.20
C ASP A 71 -15.85 -5.53 -16.04
N ARG A 72 -14.97 -6.32 -15.42
CA ARG A 72 -14.45 -7.56 -16.00
C ARG A 72 -15.32 -8.70 -15.47
N GLU A 73 -16.45 -8.94 -16.14
CA GLU A 73 -17.25 -10.16 -15.99
C GLU A 73 -16.39 -11.39 -16.36
N ASP A 74 -15.54 -11.83 -15.44
CA ASP A 74 -14.97 -13.17 -15.44
C ASP A 74 -15.96 -14.08 -14.73
N GLY A 75 -16.92 -14.57 -15.53
CA GLY A 75 -17.78 -15.67 -15.15
C GLY A 75 -17.02 -16.98 -15.22
N ASP A 76 -16.14 -17.23 -14.26
CA ASP A 76 -15.58 -18.55 -14.00
C ASP A 76 -16.22 -19.19 -12.75
N ASP A 77 -17.35 -19.86 -12.99
CA ASP A 77 -17.88 -20.94 -12.16
C ASP A 77 -16.77 -22.00 -11.89
N TYR A 78 -16.05 -21.88 -10.78
CA TYR A 78 -15.36 -23.03 -10.17
C TYR A 78 -16.33 -23.75 -9.24
N ASP A 79 -17.17 -24.58 -9.85
CA ASP A 79 -17.88 -25.68 -9.19
C ASP A 79 -16.84 -26.76 -8.79
N GLU A 80 -16.56 -26.82 -7.48
CA GLU A 80 -16.39 -28.00 -6.61
C GLU A 80 -15.66 -29.26 -7.16
N ASP A 81 -14.53 -29.65 -6.53
CA ASP A 81 -14.31 -31.07 -6.19
C ASP A 81 -13.41 -31.24 -4.95
N ASP A 82 -13.91 -32.14 -4.12
CA ASP A 82 -13.48 -32.62 -2.81
C ASP A 82 -12.17 -33.44 -2.91
N SER A 83 -11.25 -33.24 -1.98
CA SER A 83 -10.24 -34.25 -1.65
C SER A 83 -9.83 -34.11 -0.19
N ASP A 84 -10.61 -34.80 0.64
CA ASP A 84 -10.23 -35.31 1.95
C ASP A 84 -8.94 -36.16 1.80
N ASP A 85 -7.82 -35.71 2.37
CA ASP A 85 -6.67 -36.57 2.65
C ASP A 85 -6.21 -36.29 4.09
N GLU A 86 -6.68 -37.17 4.96
CA GLU A 86 -6.23 -37.39 6.32
C GLU A 86 -4.75 -37.83 6.29
N ASP A 87 -3.82 -37.03 6.82
CA ASP A 87 -2.49 -37.55 7.20
C ASP A 87 -2.23 -37.30 8.70
N GLU A 88 -2.37 -38.39 9.44
CA GLU A 88 -1.95 -38.56 10.82
C GLU A 88 -0.43 -38.77 10.89
N GLY A 89 0.29 -37.94 11.66
CA GLY A 89 1.66 -38.23 12.12
C GLY A 89 2.13 -37.11 13.05
N ASP A 90 2.18 -37.30 14.38
CA ASP A 90 3.35 -37.80 15.16
C ASP A 90 4.65 -37.05 14.77
N ASP A 91 5.52 -36.51 15.63
CA ASP A 91 5.86 -36.71 17.03
C ASP A 91 6.73 -35.52 17.49
N TYR A 92 6.71 -35.30 18.81
CA TYR A 92 7.67 -34.66 19.72
C TYR A 92 9.03 -34.15 19.15
N TYR A 93 9.27 -32.85 19.34
CA TYR A 93 10.58 -32.34 19.77
C TYR A 93 10.41 -31.51 21.04
N ASP A 94 10.70 -32.19 22.14
CA ASP A 94 11.22 -31.63 23.39
C ASP A 94 12.54 -30.95 23.03
N ASP A 95 12.60 -29.62 23.08
CA ASP A 95 13.86 -28.88 23.02
C ASP A 95 13.84 -27.89 24.19
N ASP A 96 14.50 -28.34 25.24
CA ASP A 96 14.72 -27.64 26.49
C ASP A 96 15.79 -26.56 26.29
N ASP A 97 15.42 -25.46 25.65
CA ASP A 97 16.25 -24.25 25.72
C ASP A 97 15.89 -23.46 26.98
N ALA A 98 16.63 -23.80 28.04
CA ALA A 98 16.73 -23.03 29.27
C ALA A 98 17.11 -21.57 28.98
N TYR A 99 16.11 -20.69 28.93
CA TYR A 99 16.32 -19.26 29.11
C TYR A 99 16.64 -18.98 30.59
N ASP A 100 17.92 -19.02 30.93
CA ASP A 100 18.47 -18.30 32.09
C ASP A 100 18.54 -16.82 31.70
N GLY A 101 17.39 -16.15 31.83
CA GLY A 101 17.22 -14.73 31.63
C GLY A 101 16.95 -14.06 32.97
N ASP A 102 17.98 -13.92 33.79
CA ASP A 102 18.02 -12.99 34.91
C ASP A 102 17.93 -11.56 34.36
N VAL A 103 16.71 -11.11 34.13
CA VAL A 103 16.38 -9.70 33.96
C VAL A 103 16.56 -9.01 35.30
N ASP A 104 17.64 -8.24 35.43
CA ASP A 104 17.80 -7.25 36.50
C ASP A 104 16.75 -6.16 36.28
N THR A 105 15.57 -6.35 36.88
CA THR A 105 14.56 -5.31 37.00
C THR A 105 14.98 -4.38 38.14
N ASP A 106 15.82 -3.39 37.84
CA ASP A 106 15.87 -2.18 38.67
C ASP A 106 14.59 -1.38 38.40
N ASP A 107 13.58 -1.80 39.14
CA ASP A 107 12.33 -1.13 39.37
C ASP A 107 12.61 0.16 40.16
N THR A 108 12.34 1.27 39.47
CA THR A 108 11.62 2.45 39.95
C THR A 108 12.34 3.67 40.55
N ASP A 109 11.88 4.78 39.98
CA ASP A 109 11.44 6.00 40.67
C ASP A 109 12.45 7.15 40.85
N THR A 110 12.31 8.19 40.01
CA THR A 110 11.95 9.56 40.47
C THR A 110 12.17 10.60 39.36
N ALA A 111 11.03 11.06 38.82
CA ALA A 111 10.62 12.41 38.36
C ALA A 111 11.49 13.31 37.41
N PRO A 112 10.81 14.06 36.51
CA PRO A 112 11.43 14.90 35.47
C PRO A 112 11.90 16.27 36.00
N GLY A 113 13.16 16.61 35.74
CA GLY A 113 13.73 17.94 35.97
C GLY A 113 13.74 18.79 34.71
N ASP A 114 12.86 19.78 34.71
CA ASP A 114 12.96 21.10 34.08
C ASP A 114 13.10 21.22 32.55
N THR A 115 11.99 21.69 31.99
CA THR A 115 11.82 22.33 30.69
C THR A 115 12.90 23.37 30.40
N ALA A 116 13.52 23.27 29.22
CA ALA A 116 14.32 24.32 28.63
C ALA A 116 13.47 25.61 28.47
N GLY A 117 13.65 26.53 29.42
CA GLY A 117 13.11 27.88 29.36
C GLY A 117 13.87 28.72 28.33
N ALA A 118 13.11 29.30 27.42
CA ALA A 118 13.54 30.30 26.46
C ALA A 118 14.01 31.61 27.12
N GLY A 119 14.79 32.39 26.36
CA GLY A 119 15.11 33.79 26.63
C GLY A 119 16.43 33.97 27.36
N ASP A 120 17.17 35.06 27.21
CA ASP A 120 16.95 36.30 26.49
C ASP A 120 18.32 36.98 26.44
N SER A 121 18.54 37.64 25.31
CA SER A 121 19.38 38.81 25.08
C SER A 121 20.12 39.45 26.28
N SER A 122 21.31 39.96 25.94
CA SER A 122 21.77 41.32 26.28
C SER A 122 22.79 41.49 27.40
N ARG A 123 23.91 42.10 26.98
CA ARG A 123 24.73 43.13 27.66
C ARG A 123 25.73 42.72 28.74
N GLY A 124 26.98 43.13 28.49
CA GLY A 124 28.01 43.36 29.49
C GLY A 124 29.41 43.33 28.91
#